data_AF-I0V7F9-F1
#
_entry.id   AF-I0V7F9-F1
#
_cell.length_a   1.000
_cell.length_b   1.000
_cell.length_c   1.000
_cell.angle_alpha   90.00
_cell.angle_beta   90.00
_cell.angle_gamma   90.00
#
_symmetry.space_group_name_H-M   'P 1'
#
loop_
_entity.id
_entity.type
_entity.pdbx_description
1 polymer ?
#
loop_
_entity_poly.entity_id
_entity_poly.type
_entity_poly.pdbx_seq_one_letter_code
_entity_poly.pdbx_strand_id
1 'polypeptide(L)' 'MSKTADQIVVGDRITYLAGTPVGMEKLFRNGEVVAYPISDPYTSVLWFPTRPDDAGDDTEPVWVRHDKVVDVASAVE' A
#
# COMPACT_ATOMS: atom_id res chain seq x y z
N MET A 1 -14.61 -6.38 6.92
CA MET A 1 -15.09 -6.04 5.57
C MET A 1 -13.87 -5.64 4.77
N SER A 2 -13.52 -6.38 3.73
CA SER A 2 -12.36 -6.05 2.89
C SER A 2 -12.74 -4.89 1.97
N LYS A 3 -12.06 -3.75 2.08
CA LYS A 3 -12.23 -2.61 1.17
C LYS A 3 -11.72 -2.99 -0.24
N THR A 4 -12.42 -2.56 -1.28
CA THR A 4 -11.90 -2.62 -2.65
C THR A 4 -10.84 -1.52 -2.86
N ALA A 5 -9.97 -1.67 -3.86
CA ALA A 5 -8.86 -0.74 -4.10
C ALA A 5 -9.31 0.73 -4.29
N ASP A 6 -10.50 0.96 -4.83
CA ASP A 6 -11.09 2.29 -5.00
C ASP A 6 -11.59 2.93 -3.68
N GLN A 7 -11.72 2.13 -2.61
CA GLN A 7 -12.20 2.57 -1.30
C GLN A 7 -11.07 2.85 -0.31
N ILE A 8 -9.82 2.66 -0.74
CA ILE A 8 -8.63 2.92 0.09
C ILE A 8 -8.39 4.43 0.13
N VAL A 9 -8.34 4.98 1.35
CA VAL A 9 -8.15 6.40 1.60
C VAL A 9 -6.91 6.66 2.46
N VAL A 10 -6.55 7.94 2.60
CA VAL A 10 -5.48 8.35 3.50
C VAL A 10 -5.80 7.92 4.93
N GLY A 11 -4.81 7.38 5.63
CA GLY A 11 -4.91 6.80 6.96
C GLY A 11 -5.24 5.31 6.97
N ASP A 12 -5.77 4.72 5.88
CA ASP A 12 -5.98 3.28 5.85
C ASP A 12 -4.66 2.52 6.00
N ARG A 13 -4.69 1.45 6.79
CA ARG A 13 -3.58 0.52 6.92
C ARG A 13 -3.73 -0.58 5.88
N ILE A 14 -2.69 -0.81 5.09
CA ILE A 14 -2.68 -1.82 4.06
C ILE A 14 -1.62 -2.88 4.34
N THR A 15 -1.96 -4.14 4.09
CA THR A 15 -0.98 -5.22 3.96
C THR A 15 -0.71 -5.43 2.49
N TYR A 16 0.56 -5.45 2.10
CA TYR A 16 0.96 -5.60 0.70
C TYR A 16 2.15 -6.53 0.54
N LEU A 17 2.27 -7.09 -0.66
CA LEU A 17 3.41 -7.89 -1.08
C LEU A 17 4.57 -6.97 -1.44
N ALA A 18 5.57 -6.91 -0.56
CA ALA A 18 6.85 -6.30 -0.92
C ALA A 18 7.52 -7.19 -1.97
N GLY A 19 7.95 -6.58 -3.09
CA GLY A 19 8.50 -7.31 -4.24
C GLY A 19 9.49 -8.38 -3.82
N THR A 20 9.35 -9.57 -4.40
CA THR A 20 10.12 -10.75 -4.03
C THR A 20 11.50 -10.66 -4.67
N PRO A 21 12.62 -10.54 -3.92
CA PRO A 21 13.92 -10.86 -4.49
C PRO A 21 13.88 -12.34 -4.90
N VAL A 22 14.31 -12.65 -6.13
CA VAL A 22 14.30 -14.00 -6.69
C VAL A 22 14.93 -14.96 -5.67
N GLY A 23 14.13 -15.90 -5.14
CA GLY A 23 14.58 -16.93 -4.19
C GLY A 23 14.17 -16.74 -2.73
N MET A 24 13.42 -15.69 -2.34
CA MET A 24 12.82 -15.59 -0.99
C MET A 24 11.31 -15.83 -1.01
N GLU A 25 10.78 -16.30 0.13
CA GLU A 25 9.35 -16.38 0.39
C GLU A 25 8.69 -15.00 0.26
N LYS A 26 7.40 -14.97 -0.12
CA LYS A 26 6.63 -13.72 -0.26
C LYS A 26 6.65 -12.96 1.07
N LEU A 27 7.36 -11.84 1.12
CA LEU A 27 7.38 -10.97 2.30
C LEU A 27 6.16 -10.05 2.26
N PHE A 28 5.22 -10.29 3.17
CA PHE A 28 4.15 -9.35 3.45
C PHE A 28 4.70 -8.21 4.30
N ARG A 29 4.35 -6.97 3.94
CA ARG A 29 4.62 -5.78 4.74
C ARG A 29 3.31 -5.06 5.03
N ASN A 30 3.32 -4.33 6.13
CA ASN A 30 2.24 -3.44 6.51
C ASN A 30 2.71 -2.00 6.37
N GLY A 31 1.77 -1.11 6.09
CA GLY A 31 2.02 0.31 6.07
C GLY A 31 0.72 1.11 6.02
N GLU A 32 0.85 2.41 6.22
CA GLU A 32 -0.24 3.36 6.19
C GLU A 32 -0.24 4.13 4.88
N VAL A 33 -1.41 4.34 4.30
CA VAL A 33 -1.58 5.20 3.13
C VAL A 33 -1.49 6.65 3.56
N VAL A 34 -0.44 7.35 3.12
CA VAL A 34 -0.14 8.71 3.60
C VAL A 34 -0.61 9.81 2.63
N ALA A 35 -1.02 9.46 1.42
CA ALA A 35 -1.56 10.40 0.45
C ALA A 35 -2.58 9.73 -0.49
N TYR A 36 -3.33 10.54 -1.23
CA TYR A 36 -4.38 10.04 -2.11
C TYR A 36 -3.81 9.09 -3.18
N PRO A 37 -4.54 8.00 -3.51
CA PRO A 37 -4.14 7.10 -4.57
C PRO A 37 -4.01 7.82 -5.91
N ILE A 38 -2.97 7.47 -6.68
CA ILE A 38 -2.74 8.04 -8.01
C ILE A 38 -2.99 6.96 -9.06
N SER A 39 -3.86 7.25 -10.02
CA SER A 39 -4.04 6.41 -11.19
C SER A 39 -3.01 6.78 -12.26
N ASP A 40 -2.16 5.83 -12.63
CA ASP A 40 -1.23 6.01 -13.75
C ASP A 40 -1.99 5.93 -15.09
N PRO A 41 -2.03 7.01 -15.89
CA PRO A 41 -2.85 7.06 -17.10
C PRO A 41 -2.30 6.19 -18.24
N TYR A 42 -1.03 5.81 -18.19
CA TYR A 42 -0.38 5.02 -19.24
C TYR A 42 -0.53 3.51 -19.05
N THR A 43 -0.61 3.08 -17.80
CA THR A 43 -0.69 1.66 -17.42
C THR A 43 -2.06 1.28 -16.84
N SER A 44 -2.93 2.26 -16.56
CA SER A 44 -4.20 2.07 -15.85
C SER A 44 -4.03 1.38 -14.49
N VAL A 45 -2.87 1.56 -13.85
CA VAL A 45 -2.56 1.00 -12.53
C VAL A 45 -2.77 2.07 -11.47
N LEU A 46 -3.53 1.73 -10.44
CA LEU A 46 -3.67 2.52 -9.22
C LEU A 46 -2.50 2.26 -8.26
N TRP A 47 -1.89 3.35 -7.80
CA TRP A 47 -0.74 3.36 -6.89
C TRP A 47 -1.07 4.04 -5.57
N PHE A 48 -0.64 3.41 -4.48
CA PHE A 48 -0.85 3.86 -3.11
C PHE A 48 0.48 4.32 -2.50
N PRO A 49 0.65 5.63 -2.24
CA PRO A 49 1.80 6.12 -1.48
C PRO A 49 1.66 5.67 -0.02
N THR A 50 2.55 4.75 0.37
CA THR A 50 2.44 3.99 1.62
C THR A 50 3.69 4.18 2.46
N ARG A 51 3.53 4.57 3.72
CA ARG A 51 4.61 4.57 4.70
C ARG A 51 4.65 3.20 5.39
N PRO A 52 5.73 2.40 5.21
CA PRO A 52 5.86 1.13 5.93
C PRO A 52 5.89 1.36 7.45
N ASP A 53 5.35 0.44 8.25
CA ASP A 53 5.36 0.57 9.73
C ASP A 53 6.78 0.66 10.33
N ASP A 54 7.78 0.11 9.64
CA ASP A 54 9.20 0.15 10.05
C ASP A 54 9.92 1.45 9.62
N ALA A 55 9.26 2.31 8.85
CA ALA A 55 9.83 3.57 8.37
C ALA A 55 9.56 4.73 9.34
N GLY A 56 10.57 5.56 9.58
CA GLY A 56 10.40 6.81 10.35
C GLY A 56 9.56 7.85 9.60
N ASP A 57 9.01 8.84 10.31
CA ASP A 57 8.12 9.85 9.73
C ASP A 57 8.78 10.65 8.59
N ASP A 58 10.08 10.94 8.72
CA ASP A 58 10.91 11.62 7.71
C ASP A 58 11.25 10.76 6.47
N THR A 59 10.78 9.51 6.40
CA THR A 59 11.06 8.61 5.27
C THR A 59 10.09 8.84 4.13
N GLU A 60 10.61 8.93 2.90
CA GLU A 60 9.77 9.00 1.70
C GLU A 60 8.84 7.78 1.58
N PRO A 61 7.59 7.97 1.13
CA PRO A 61 6.63 6.88 1.00
C PRO A 61 7.04 5.91 -0.12
N VAL A 62 6.71 4.64 0.08
CA VAL A 62 6.84 3.58 -0.92
C VAL A 62 5.58 3.53 -1.77
N TRP A 63 5.74 3.44 -3.09
CA TRP A 63 4.63 3.28 -4.01
C TRP A 63 4.20 1.82 -4.11
N VAL A 64 3.00 1.51 -3.63
CA VAL A 64 2.41 0.17 -3.65
C VAL A 64 1.35 0.07 -4.74
N ARG A 65 1.47 -0.90 -5.64
CA ARG A 65 0.43 -1.16 -6.66
C ARG A 65 -0.79 -1.81 -6.04
N HIS A 66 -1.97 -1.50 -6.56
CA HIS A 66 -3.20 -2.14 -6.08
C HIS A 66 -3.19 -3.66 -6.16
N ASP A 67 -2.56 -4.26 -7.18
CA ASP A 67 -2.54 -5.72 -7.35
C ASP A 67 -1.63 -6.42 -6.32
N LYS A 68 -0.88 -5.64 -5.55
CA LYS A 68 -0.02 -6.12 -4.46
C LYS A 68 -0.65 -5.93 -3.09
N VAL A 69 -1.74 -5.18 -2.97
CA VAL A 69 -2.49 -5.04 -1.71
C VAL A 69 -3.31 -6.30 -1.50
N VAL A 70 -3.15 -6.92 -0.32
CA VAL A 70 -3.81 -8.18 0.04
C VAL A 70 -4.83 -8.02 1.14
N ASP A 71 -4.69 -6.99 1.99
CA ASP A 71 -5.64 -6.65 3.04
C ASP A 71 -5.64 -5.14 3.29
N VAL A 72 -6.78 -4.63 3.77
CA VAL A 72 -6.98 -3.22 4.12
C VAL A 72 -7.74 -3.15 5.44
N ALA A 73 -7.10 -2.57 6.45
CA ALA A 73 -7.71 -2.21 7.72
C ALA A 73 -8.03 -0.71 7.72
N SER A 74 -9.27 -0.37 8.11
CA SER A 74 -9.64 1.04 8.25
C SER A 74 -8.88 1.69 9.39
N ALA A 75 -8.43 2.93 9.18
CA ALA A 75 -8.11 3.79 10.33
C ALA A 75 -9.34 3.80 11.23
N VAL A 76 -9.19 3.32 12.46
CA VAL A 76 -10.23 3.48 13.47
C VAL A 76 -10.27 4.98 13.79
N GLU A 77 -11.44 5.59 13.62
CA GLU A 77 -11.71 6.97 14.05
C GLU A 77 -11.37 7.20 15.52
#